data_AF-A0A6P0T5L2-F1
#
_entry.id   AF-A0A6P0T5L2-F1
#
_cell.length_a   1.000
_cell.length_b   1.000
_cell.length_c   1.000
_cell.angle_alpha   90.00
_cell.angle_beta   90.00
_cell.angle_gamma   90.00
#
_symmetry.space_group_name_H-M   'P 1'
#
loop_
_entity.id
_entity.type
_entity.pdbx_description
1 polymer ?
#
loop_
_entity_poly.entity_id
_entity_poly.type
_entity_poly.pdbx_seq_one_letter_code
_entity_poly.pdbx_strand_id
1 'polypeptide(L)'
;TVALKVWSGKDWIWLTNIGVKNHGNNRHLVEGNKLKSPSLVVNKTKCQLSMPVQIKPVKREETDYVCSVDLGINNAATAAIVGRDGTVKARTFINPARDIDYRNKRRMMIAKKAKQTSNLTGQTLPKGFCGGLNRKSANQNLEISRKVARQIVQFALVHGVKVIVLENLWGWKAKAGKKRSLMKQKFHLWCHRKIVEIITDKWTELGGKFQTVNPKYTSAVAFDGSGKVRRSQTNYSLAKFKSGKQYHADLNASYNIGARYWYCLIVGDKNFSRVYDSKSSDGTLRTPIVLGTLRNLAVS
;
A
#
# COMPACT_ATOMS: atom_id res chain seq x y z
N THR A 1 28.82 16.40 10.85
CA THR A 1 28.44 17.59 11.63
C THR A 1 27.81 18.62 10.70
N VAL A 2 27.21 19.67 11.23
CA VAL A 2 26.62 20.77 10.44
C VAL A 2 27.00 22.12 11.06
N ALA A 3 27.00 23.18 10.25
CA ALA A 3 27.09 24.55 10.71
C ALA A 3 25.71 25.23 10.63
N LEU A 4 25.31 25.97 11.65
CA LEU A 4 24.07 26.73 11.68
C LEU A 4 24.37 28.20 11.97
N LYS A 5 23.84 29.10 11.15
CA LYS A 5 23.84 30.54 11.43
C LYS A 5 22.61 30.85 12.27
N VAL A 6 22.80 31.38 13.48
CA VAL A 6 21.73 31.68 14.44
C VAL A 6 21.82 33.13 14.91
N TRP A 7 20.67 33.75 15.19
CA TRP A 7 20.61 35.09 15.75
C TRP A 7 20.82 35.02 17.27
N SER A 8 21.81 35.72 17.80
CA SER A 8 22.14 35.74 19.24
C SER A 8 21.26 36.72 20.04
N GLY A 9 20.41 37.50 19.36
CA GLY A 9 19.74 38.68 19.93
C GLY A 9 20.43 39.99 19.56
N LYS A 10 21.72 39.95 19.19
CA LYS A 10 22.52 41.12 18.80
C LYS A 10 23.19 41.00 17.43
N ASP A 11 23.63 39.79 17.07
CA ASP A 11 24.33 39.52 15.80
C ASP A 11 24.06 38.09 15.32
N TRP A 12 24.35 37.82 14.04
CA TRP A 12 24.31 36.50 13.44
C TRP A 12 25.61 35.74 13.67
N ILE A 13 25.57 34.74 14.54
CA ILE A 13 26.73 33.90 14.86
C ILE A 13 26.65 32.55 14.16
N TRP A 14 27.80 32.01 13.77
CA TRP A 14 27.91 30.64 13.27
C TRP A 14 28.19 29.67 14.41
N LEU A 15 27.27 28.72 14.63
CA LEU A 15 27.51 27.54 15.44
C LEU A 15 28.05 26.44 14.53
N THR A 16 29.35 26.16 14.61
CA THR A 16 30.02 25.11 13.84
C THR A 16 30.02 23.78 14.60
N ASN A 17 30.32 22.69 13.89
CA ASN A 17 30.51 21.34 14.48
C ASN A 17 29.31 20.77 15.25
N ILE A 18 28.08 21.17 14.93
CA ILE A 18 26.90 20.59 15.58
C ILE A 18 26.78 19.12 15.18
N GLY A 19 26.82 18.24 16.19
CA GLY A 19 26.64 16.81 16.03
C GLY A 19 25.21 16.49 15.60
N VAL A 20 25.05 15.95 14.39
CA VAL A 20 23.76 15.43 13.92
C VAL A 20 23.74 13.94 14.18
N LYS A 21 22.75 13.47 14.93
CA LYS A 21 22.55 12.03 15.13
C LYS A 21 22.21 11.39 13.79
N ASN A 22 23.15 10.62 13.25
CA ASN A 22 22.89 9.77 12.10
C ASN A 22 22.01 8.60 12.56
N HIS A 23 20.83 8.46 11.97
CA HIS A 23 19.93 7.34 12.22
C HIS A 23 19.97 6.36 11.04
N GLY A 24 20.76 5.29 11.18
CA GLY A 24 20.81 4.15 10.25
C GLY A 24 21.24 4.48 8.82
N ASN A 25 21.03 3.53 7.91
CA ASN A 25 21.28 3.70 6.47
C ASN A 25 20.31 4.74 5.90
N ASN A 26 20.82 5.95 5.61
CA ASN A 26 20.03 6.97 4.94
C ASN A 26 19.90 6.61 3.46
N ARG A 27 18.70 6.17 3.05
CA ARG A 27 18.39 5.81 1.67
C ARG A 27 18.63 6.92 0.63
N HIS A 28 18.85 8.16 1.07
CA HIS A 28 19.08 9.32 0.22
C HIS A 28 20.57 9.67 0.05
N LEU A 29 21.47 9.01 0.80
CA LEU A 29 22.92 9.12 0.61
C LEU A 29 23.37 8.14 -0.49
N VAL A 30 22.84 8.35 -1.69
CA VAL A 30 23.18 7.59 -2.90
C VAL A 30 23.98 8.51 -3.81
N GLU A 31 24.94 7.95 -4.54
CA GLU A 31 25.75 8.70 -5.50
C GLU A 31 24.86 9.48 -6.50
N GLY A 32 25.18 10.77 -6.68
CA GLY A 32 24.44 11.67 -7.55
C GLY A 32 23.27 12.42 -6.88
N ASN A 33 22.81 12.01 -5.70
CA ASN A 33 21.90 12.82 -4.90
C ASN A 33 22.65 14.03 -4.32
N LYS A 34 21.96 15.18 -4.23
CA LYS A 34 22.54 16.42 -3.72
C LYS A 34 21.86 16.83 -2.43
N LEU A 35 22.61 16.85 -1.32
CA LEU A 35 22.15 17.46 -0.07
C LEU A 35 21.90 18.95 -0.32
N LYS A 36 20.78 19.45 0.19
CA LYS A 36 20.40 20.86 0.13
C LYS A 36 20.59 21.51 1.50
N SER A 37 20.55 22.85 1.52
CA SER A 37 20.71 23.62 2.75
C SER A 37 19.67 23.21 3.79
N PRO A 38 20.08 22.92 5.04
CA PRO A 38 19.14 22.60 6.10
C PRO A 38 18.19 23.76 6.39
N SER A 39 17.02 23.43 6.94
CA SER A 39 16.09 24.41 7.51
C SER A 39 15.75 24.04 8.95
N LEU A 40 15.81 25.02 9.85
CA LEU A 40 15.39 24.84 11.23
C LEU A 40 13.86 24.84 11.30
N VAL A 41 13.27 23.71 11.67
CA VAL A 41 11.83 23.57 11.83
C VAL A 41 11.51 23.56 13.31
N VAL A 42 10.94 24.65 13.79
CA VAL A 42 10.54 24.83 15.18
C VAL A 42 9.03 24.61 15.31
N ASN A 43 8.62 23.78 16.26
CA ASN A 43 7.24 23.66 16.70
C ASN A 43 7.16 23.93 18.21
N LYS A 44 5.94 24.03 18.76
CA LYS A 44 5.68 24.40 20.16
C LYS A 44 6.48 23.61 21.21
N THR A 45 6.97 22.41 20.87
CA THR A 45 7.64 21.51 21.83
C THR A 45 8.99 20.99 21.37
N LYS A 46 9.40 21.26 20.13
CA LYS A 46 10.60 20.68 19.51
C LYS A 46 11.20 21.61 18.48
N CYS A 47 12.53 21.60 18.43
CA CYS A 47 13.33 22.17 17.37
C CYS A 47 14.02 21.02 16.63
N GLN A 48 13.85 20.95 15.30
CA GLN A 48 14.45 19.90 14.48
C GLN A 48 15.07 20.48 13.21
N LEU A 49 16.12 19.84 12.71
CA LEU A 49 16.77 20.22 11.47
C LEU A 49 16.21 19.39 10.31
N SER A 50 15.57 20.05 9.34
CA SER A 50 15.13 19.42 8.10
C SER A 50 16.26 19.47 7.09
N MET A 51 16.64 18.31 6.54
CA MET A 51 17.73 18.16 5.57
C MET A 51 17.17 17.70 4.23
N PRO A 52 16.71 18.62 3.36
CA PRO A 52 16.19 18.26 2.06
C PRO A 52 17.30 17.65 1.19
N VAL A 53 16.93 16.69 0.35
CA VAL A 53 17.83 16.04 -0.61
C VAL A 53 17.19 16.12 -1.98
N GLN A 54 17.93 16.65 -2.96
CA GLN A 54 17.54 16.56 -4.36
C GLN A 54 17.94 15.17 -4.88
N ILE A 55 16.94 14.39 -5.29
CA ILE A 55 17.12 13.03 -5.79
C ILE A 55 17.47 13.09 -7.28
N LYS A 56 18.51 12.34 -7.68
CA LYS A 56 18.85 12.15 -9.09
C LYS A 56 17.76 11.30 -9.76
N PRO A 57 17.15 11.76 -10.87
CA PRO A 57 16.18 10.95 -11.60
C PRO A 57 16.84 9.66 -12.11
N VAL A 58 16.26 8.52 -11.76
CA VAL A 58 16.62 7.21 -12.32
C VAL A 58 15.65 6.90 -13.45
N LYS A 59 16.16 6.39 -14.58
CA LYS A 59 15.31 5.87 -15.66
C LYS A 59 15.29 4.34 -15.58
N ARG A 60 14.10 3.76 -15.67
CA ARG A 60 13.89 2.31 -15.85
C ARG A 60 13.45 2.02 -17.28
N GLU A 61 13.94 0.91 -17.82
CA GLU A 61 13.51 0.38 -19.11
C GLU A 61 12.03 -0.03 -19.05
N GLU A 62 11.32 0.15 -20.16
CA GLU A 62 9.95 -0.36 -20.27
C GLU A 62 9.99 -1.89 -20.32
N THR A 63 9.00 -2.53 -19.72
CA THR A 63 8.91 -3.99 -19.62
C THR A 63 7.51 -4.44 -19.93
N ASP A 64 7.34 -5.58 -20.60
CA ASP A 64 6.03 -6.19 -20.81
C ASP A 64 5.44 -6.84 -19.54
N TYR A 65 6.03 -6.59 -18.38
CA TYR A 65 5.56 -7.04 -17.08
C TYR A 65 5.29 -5.88 -16.12
N VAL A 66 4.26 -6.03 -15.29
CA VAL A 66 3.99 -5.13 -14.17
C VAL A 66 3.88 -5.90 -12.86
N CYS A 67 4.18 -5.22 -11.75
CA CYS A 67 3.90 -5.72 -10.41
C CYS A 67 2.51 -5.26 -9.98
N SER A 68 1.51 -6.12 -10.09
CA SER A 68 0.16 -5.85 -9.60
C SER A 68 0.01 -6.27 -8.15
N VAL A 69 -0.64 -5.45 -7.32
CA VAL A 69 -0.75 -5.66 -5.89
C VAL A 69 -2.19 -5.50 -5.41
N ASP A 70 -2.71 -6.52 -4.76
CA ASP A 70 -3.94 -6.48 -3.98
C ASP A 70 -3.61 -6.18 -2.51
N LEU A 71 -4.24 -5.15 -1.95
CA LEU A 71 -4.09 -4.80 -0.53
C LEU A 71 -5.27 -5.37 0.25
N GLY A 72 -4.97 -6.20 1.24
CA GLY A 72 -5.98 -6.88 2.04
C GLY A 72 -5.90 -6.54 3.53
N ILE A 73 -6.92 -6.99 4.25
CA ILE A 73 -7.04 -6.84 5.71
C ILE A 73 -6.57 -8.08 6.46
N ASN A 74 -6.76 -9.26 5.84
CA ASN A 74 -6.30 -10.53 6.39
C ASN A 74 -4.83 -10.77 6.03
N ASN A 75 -4.50 -10.65 4.74
CA ASN A 75 -3.14 -10.55 4.24
C ASN A 75 -2.86 -9.10 3.89
N ALA A 76 -1.76 -8.53 4.38
CA ALA A 76 -1.51 -7.10 4.21
C ALA A 76 -1.34 -6.70 2.73
N ALA A 77 -0.66 -7.54 1.94
CA ALA A 77 -0.61 -7.41 0.50
C ALA A 77 -0.37 -8.76 -0.19
N THR A 78 -0.91 -8.92 -1.40
CA THR A 78 -0.61 -10.02 -2.32
C THR A 78 -0.15 -9.41 -3.63
N ALA A 79 1.02 -9.79 -4.14
CA ALA A 79 1.59 -9.23 -5.36
C ALA A 79 1.85 -10.30 -6.42
N ALA A 80 1.75 -9.91 -7.67
CA ALA A 80 2.02 -10.77 -8.82
C ALA A 80 2.75 -9.99 -9.93
N ILE A 81 3.58 -10.68 -10.69
CA ILE A 81 4.21 -10.15 -11.90
C ILE A 81 3.39 -10.62 -13.10
N VAL A 82 2.66 -9.69 -13.71
CA VAL A 82 1.68 -9.97 -14.77
C VAL A 82 2.19 -9.40 -16.10
N GLY A 83 2.27 -10.26 -17.10
CA GLY A 83 2.67 -9.94 -18.46
C GLY A 83 1.55 -9.28 -19.27
N ARG A 84 1.94 -8.53 -20.30
CA ARG A 84 1.02 -7.90 -21.26
C ARG A 84 0.14 -8.92 -21.99
N ASP A 85 0.66 -10.12 -22.20
CA ASP A 85 0.01 -11.30 -22.79
C ASP A 85 -0.87 -12.09 -21.79
N GLY A 86 -0.94 -11.68 -20.52
CA GLY A 86 -1.67 -12.39 -19.48
C GLY A 86 -0.90 -13.59 -18.87
N THR A 87 0.41 -13.68 -19.11
CA THR A 87 1.30 -14.58 -18.34
C THR A 87 1.49 -14.09 -16.91
N VAL A 88 1.74 -15.01 -15.98
CA VAL A 88 2.06 -14.66 -14.59
C VAL A 88 3.41 -15.29 -14.25
N LYS A 89 4.43 -14.45 -14.09
CA LYS A 89 5.82 -14.90 -13.91
C LYS A 89 6.15 -15.25 -12.46
N ALA A 90 5.61 -14.48 -11.52
CA ALA A 90 5.89 -14.66 -10.09
C ALA A 90 4.73 -14.16 -9.23
N ARG A 91 4.72 -14.61 -7.97
CA ARG A 91 3.72 -14.25 -6.95
C ARG A 91 4.36 -14.19 -5.57
N THR A 92 3.85 -13.32 -4.71
CA THR A 92 4.27 -13.26 -3.31
C THR A 92 3.13 -12.83 -2.39
N PHE A 93 3.16 -13.33 -1.15
CA PHE A 93 2.26 -12.94 -0.08
C PHE A 93 3.06 -12.19 0.98
N ILE A 94 2.58 -11.01 1.34
CA ILE A 94 3.26 -10.12 2.27
C ILE A 94 2.35 -9.92 3.47
N ASN A 95 2.73 -10.55 4.59
CA ASN A 95 1.98 -10.44 5.83
C ASN A 95 2.91 -10.38 7.05
N PRO A 96 3.22 -9.17 7.58
CA PRO A 96 3.98 -8.99 8.81
C PRO A 96 3.20 -9.45 10.07
N ALA A 97 2.88 -10.74 10.15
CA ALA A 97 1.97 -11.32 11.16
C ALA A 97 2.39 -10.97 12.59
N ARG A 98 3.69 -11.09 12.89
CA ARG A 98 4.24 -10.75 14.21
C ARG A 98 3.97 -9.30 14.62
N ASP A 99 4.18 -8.35 13.72
CA ASP A 99 3.94 -6.93 14.00
C ASP A 99 2.45 -6.64 14.16
N ILE A 100 1.61 -7.28 13.34
CA ILE A 100 0.14 -7.21 13.42
C ILE A 100 -0.35 -7.73 14.77
N ASP A 101 0.19 -8.85 15.24
CA ASP A 101 -0.17 -9.44 16.53
C ASP A 101 0.25 -8.56 17.70
N TYR A 102 1.47 -8.01 17.67
CA TYR A 102 1.91 -7.07 18.70
C TYR A 102 1.04 -5.82 18.76
N ARG A 103 0.61 -5.30 17.60
CA ARG A 103 -0.34 -4.20 17.53
C ARG A 103 -1.70 -4.59 18.13
N ASN A 104 -2.23 -5.76 17.75
CA ASN A 104 -3.54 -6.24 18.20
C ASN A 104 -3.53 -6.44 19.73
N LYS A 105 -2.47 -7.06 20.28
CA LYS A 105 -2.24 -7.20 21.73
C LYS A 105 -2.28 -5.84 22.43
N ARG A 106 -1.64 -4.82 21.85
CA ARG A 106 -1.65 -3.47 22.41
C ARG A 106 -3.03 -2.82 22.37
N ARG A 107 -3.81 -3.04 21.32
CA ARG A 107 -5.19 -2.56 21.23
C ARG A 107 -6.09 -3.23 22.26
N MET A 108 -5.92 -4.53 22.48
CA MET A 108 -6.63 -5.24 23.55
C MET A 108 -6.30 -4.68 24.93
N MET A 109 -5.03 -4.35 25.21
CA MET A 109 -4.65 -3.69 26.47
C MET A 109 -5.31 -2.32 26.66
N ILE A 110 -5.36 -1.49 25.61
CA ILE A 110 -6.03 -0.18 25.65
C ILE A 110 -7.52 -0.36 25.92
N ALA A 111 -8.17 -1.29 25.21
CA ALA A 111 -9.59 -1.57 25.38
C ALA A 111 -9.92 -2.09 26.80
N LYS A 112 -9.08 -2.98 27.36
CA LYS A 112 -9.23 -3.49 28.73
C LYS A 112 -9.12 -2.34 29.75
N LYS A 113 -8.09 -1.51 29.65
CA LYS A 113 -7.90 -0.34 30.53
C LYS A 113 -9.06 0.65 30.44
N ALA A 114 -9.53 0.91 29.22
CA ALA A 114 -10.68 1.78 28.97
C ALA A 114 -11.94 1.24 29.66
N LYS A 115 -12.25 -0.06 29.48
CA LYS A 115 -13.41 -0.71 30.11
C LYS A 115 -13.33 -0.71 31.64
N GLN A 116 -12.17 -1.03 32.21
CA GLN A 116 -11.99 -1.02 33.66
C GLN A 116 -12.21 0.39 34.22
N THR A 117 -11.56 1.39 33.62
CA THR A 117 -11.68 2.78 34.07
C THR A 117 -13.10 3.30 33.94
N SER A 118 -13.79 3.03 32.83
CA SER A 118 -15.18 3.46 32.65
C SER A 118 -16.13 2.79 33.65
N ASN A 119 -15.90 1.51 33.97
CA ASN A 119 -16.71 0.79 34.95
C ASN A 119 -16.50 1.30 36.37
N LEU A 120 -15.26 1.66 36.73
CA LEU A 120 -14.91 2.19 38.05
C LEU A 120 -15.38 3.63 38.26
N THR A 121 -15.28 4.47 37.21
CA THR A 121 -15.55 5.92 37.34
C THR A 121 -16.96 6.32 36.93
N GLY A 122 -17.65 5.52 36.11
CA GLY A 122 -18.93 5.90 35.50
C GLY A 122 -18.85 7.08 34.52
N GLN A 123 -17.65 7.62 34.28
CA GLN A 123 -17.44 8.85 33.53
C GLN A 123 -16.88 8.60 32.12
N THR A 124 -17.01 9.61 31.27
CA THR A 124 -16.36 9.62 29.97
C THR A 124 -14.84 9.74 30.14
N LEU A 125 -14.09 8.92 29.40
CA LEU A 125 -12.63 8.91 29.50
C LEU A 125 -12.04 10.25 29.03
N PRO A 126 -11.03 10.79 29.73
CA PRO A 126 -10.44 12.08 29.38
C PRO A 126 -9.71 12.01 28.02
N LYS A 127 -9.62 13.17 27.36
CA LYS A 127 -8.85 13.31 26.12
C LYS A 127 -7.39 12.90 26.39
N GLY A 128 -6.85 12.05 25.52
CA GLY A 128 -5.48 11.55 25.68
C GLY A 128 -5.34 10.36 26.62
N PHE A 129 -6.44 9.75 27.10
CA PHE A 129 -6.40 8.49 27.83
C PHE A 129 -5.54 7.45 27.09
N CYS A 130 -4.64 6.78 27.84
CA CYS A 130 -3.66 5.84 27.26
C CYS A 130 -2.82 6.43 26.12
N GLY A 131 -2.55 7.75 26.12
CA GLY A 131 -1.86 8.45 25.03
C GLY A 131 -0.53 7.82 24.62
N GLY A 132 0.28 7.36 25.59
CA GLY A 132 1.53 6.63 25.32
C GLY A 132 1.33 5.30 24.58
N LEU A 133 0.31 4.51 24.95
CA LEU A 133 -0.01 3.25 24.27
C LEU A 133 -0.61 3.48 22.88
N ASN A 134 -1.46 4.50 22.74
CA ASN A 134 -2.01 4.93 21.46
C ASN A 134 -0.90 5.36 20.50
N ARG A 135 0.05 6.18 20.98
CA ARG A 135 1.25 6.59 20.22
C ARG A 135 2.08 5.38 19.79
N LYS A 136 2.38 4.45 20.69
CA LYS A 136 3.10 3.20 20.35
C LYS A 136 2.34 2.37 19.31
N SER A 137 1.02 2.26 19.41
CA SER A 137 0.21 1.54 18.41
C SER A 137 0.22 2.24 17.04
N ALA A 138 0.18 3.57 17.00
CA ALA A 138 0.29 4.33 15.75
C ALA A 138 1.67 4.11 15.08
N ASN A 139 2.74 4.13 15.87
CA ASN A 139 4.09 3.85 15.38
C ASN A 139 4.21 2.43 14.81
N GLN A 140 3.58 1.44 15.44
CA GLN A 140 3.54 0.06 14.91
C GLN A 140 2.78 -0.05 13.60
N ASN A 141 1.63 0.65 13.47
CA ASN A 141 0.91 0.71 12.20
C ASN A 141 1.79 1.28 11.08
N LEU A 142 2.51 2.36 11.37
CA LEU A 142 3.45 2.95 10.42
C LEU A 142 4.58 1.98 10.04
N GLU A 143 5.11 1.22 11.01
CA GLU A 143 6.15 0.23 10.74
C GLU A 143 5.64 -0.95 9.90
N ILE A 144 4.42 -1.43 10.17
CA ILE A 144 3.76 -2.43 9.32
C ILE A 144 3.64 -1.90 7.89
N SER A 145 3.16 -0.66 7.70
CA SER A 145 3.07 -0.05 6.37
C SER A 145 4.43 0.04 5.67
N ARG A 146 5.48 0.43 6.39
CA ARG A 146 6.86 0.49 5.86
C ARG A 146 7.37 -0.89 5.45
N LYS A 147 7.15 -1.93 6.27
CA LYS A 147 7.57 -3.31 5.99
C LYS A 147 6.86 -3.86 4.75
N VAL A 148 5.54 -3.67 4.66
CA VAL A 148 4.76 -4.11 3.50
C VAL A 148 5.24 -3.40 2.23
N ALA A 149 5.33 -2.07 2.25
CA ALA A 149 5.80 -1.29 1.11
C ALA A 149 7.22 -1.68 0.68
N ARG A 150 8.13 -1.90 1.64
CA ARG A 150 9.51 -2.35 1.36
C ARG A 150 9.52 -3.69 0.64
N GLN A 151 8.72 -4.66 1.08
CA GLN A 151 8.65 -5.97 0.44
C GLN A 151 8.05 -5.91 -0.97
N ILE A 152 7.03 -5.07 -1.19
CA ILE A 152 6.46 -4.84 -2.54
C ILE A 152 7.51 -4.23 -3.47
N VAL A 153 8.20 -3.17 -3.03
CA VAL A 153 9.25 -2.52 -3.81
C VAL A 153 10.39 -3.50 -4.10
N GLN A 154 10.81 -4.30 -3.13
CA GLN A 154 11.85 -5.30 -3.32
C GLN A 154 11.42 -6.37 -4.34
N PHE A 155 10.17 -6.83 -4.27
CA PHE A 155 9.62 -7.79 -5.22
C PHE A 155 9.63 -7.22 -6.65
N ALA A 156 9.21 -5.96 -6.82
CA ALA A 156 9.27 -5.28 -8.11
C ALA A 156 10.72 -5.08 -8.62
N LEU A 157 11.67 -4.79 -7.71
CA LEU A 157 13.10 -4.69 -8.05
C LEU A 157 13.67 -6.01 -8.56
N VAL A 158 13.43 -7.12 -7.85
CA VAL A 158 13.94 -8.45 -8.20
C VAL A 158 13.46 -8.90 -9.58
N HIS A 159 12.25 -8.49 -9.97
CA HIS A 159 11.68 -8.86 -11.27
C HIS A 159 11.90 -7.81 -12.38
N GLY A 160 12.66 -6.75 -12.10
CA GLY A 160 13.05 -5.76 -13.11
C GLY A 160 11.90 -4.96 -13.70
N VAL A 161 10.72 -4.94 -13.09
CA VAL A 161 9.56 -4.22 -13.65
C VAL A 161 9.72 -2.71 -13.52
N LYS A 162 9.05 -1.97 -14.40
CA LYS A 162 8.94 -0.51 -14.31
C LYS A 162 7.73 -0.03 -13.53
N VAL A 163 6.62 -0.76 -13.59
CA VAL A 163 5.32 -0.29 -13.11
C VAL A 163 4.82 -1.13 -11.95
N ILE A 164 4.44 -0.48 -10.85
CA ILE A 164 3.66 -1.07 -9.77
C ILE A 164 2.21 -0.59 -9.91
N VAL A 165 1.26 -1.53 -9.89
CA VAL A 165 -0.16 -1.24 -10.08
C VAL A 165 -0.98 -1.70 -8.88
N LEU A 166 -1.78 -0.80 -8.32
CA LEU A 166 -2.73 -1.08 -7.25
C LEU A 166 -4.16 -0.70 -7.66
N GLU A 167 -5.13 -1.13 -6.88
CA GLU A 167 -6.48 -0.57 -6.96
C GLU A 167 -6.54 0.88 -6.47
N ASN A 168 -7.39 1.68 -7.11
CA ASN A 168 -7.76 2.99 -6.59
C ASN A 168 -8.76 2.83 -5.44
N LEU A 169 -8.24 2.80 -4.21
CA LEU A 169 -9.01 2.76 -2.97
C LEU A 169 -9.37 4.16 -2.44
N TRP A 170 -9.23 5.22 -3.24
CA TRP A 170 -9.56 6.57 -2.81
C TRP A 170 -11.04 6.69 -2.45
N GLY A 171 -11.33 7.30 -1.29
CA GLY A 171 -12.70 7.43 -0.79
C GLY A 171 -13.32 6.12 -0.28
N TRP A 172 -12.59 5.00 -0.31
CA TRP A 172 -13.11 3.73 0.20
C TRP A 172 -13.33 3.80 1.72
N LYS A 173 -14.54 3.45 2.14
CA LYS A 173 -14.93 3.35 3.56
C LYS A 173 -15.41 1.95 3.84
N ALA A 174 -14.95 1.38 4.96
CA ALA A 174 -15.40 0.07 5.40
C ALA A 174 -16.90 0.08 5.70
N LYS A 175 -17.67 -0.64 4.89
CA LYS A 175 -19.11 -0.86 5.11
C LYS A 175 -19.41 -2.15 5.88
N ALA A 176 -18.41 -3.02 6.07
CA ALA A 176 -18.59 -4.35 6.64
C ALA A 176 -18.25 -4.42 8.14
N GLY A 177 -18.97 -5.31 8.84
CA GLY A 177 -18.77 -5.61 10.26
C GLY A 177 -19.77 -4.94 11.19
N LYS A 178 -20.35 -5.72 12.11
CA LYS A 178 -21.25 -5.21 13.17
C LYS A 178 -20.52 -4.20 14.07
N LYS A 179 -21.28 -3.33 14.76
CA LYS A 179 -20.76 -2.41 15.77
C LYS A 179 -19.91 -3.20 16.78
N ARG A 180 -18.70 -2.71 17.08
CA ARG A 180 -17.70 -3.36 17.97
C ARG A 180 -17.13 -4.71 17.50
N SER A 181 -17.40 -5.16 16.27
CA SER A 181 -16.80 -6.40 15.75
C SER A 181 -15.29 -6.31 15.52
N LEU A 182 -14.59 -7.46 15.60
CA LEU A 182 -13.16 -7.57 15.28
C LEU A 182 -12.86 -7.10 13.86
N MET A 183 -13.74 -7.41 12.90
CA MET A 183 -13.57 -6.97 11.52
C MET A 183 -13.56 -5.44 11.41
N LYS A 184 -14.51 -4.75 12.07
CA LYS A 184 -14.54 -3.29 12.13
C LYS A 184 -13.28 -2.70 12.75
N GLN A 185 -12.74 -3.34 13.80
CA GLN A 185 -11.47 -2.93 14.39
C GLN A 185 -10.30 -3.11 13.42
N LYS A 186 -10.19 -4.26 12.74
CA LYS A 186 -9.16 -4.50 11.72
C LYS A 186 -9.22 -3.46 10.60
N PHE A 187 -10.42 -3.13 10.11
CA PHE A 187 -10.62 -2.08 9.11
C PHE A 187 -10.07 -0.72 9.55
N HIS A 188 -10.34 -0.28 10.78
CA HIS A 188 -9.82 1.00 11.30
C HIS A 188 -8.29 1.03 11.44
N LEU A 189 -7.65 -0.14 11.55
CA LEU A 189 -6.20 -0.27 11.66
C LEU A 189 -5.53 -0.54 10.30
N TRP A 190 -6.30 -0.66 9.22
CA TRP A 190 -5.79 -0.96 7.89
C TRP A 190 -5.28 0.32 7.20
N CYS A 191 -3.96 0.48 7.20
CA CYS A 191 -3.28 1.68 6.71
C CYS A 191 -2.98 1.65 5.20
N HIS A 192 -3.95 1.25 4.37
CA HIS A 192 -3.75 1.11 2.91
C HIS A 192 -3.24 2.40 2.24
N ARG A 193 -3.80 3.56 2.60
CA ARG A 193 -3.36 4.86 2.05
C ARG A 193 -1.89 5.15 2.34
N LYS A 194 -1.43 4.80 3.55
CA LYS A 194 -0.03 5.01 3.93
C LYS A 194 0.91 4.02 3.23
N ILE A 195 0.44 2.80 2.96
CA ILE A 195 1.19 1.84 2.14
C ILE A 195 1.35 2.39 0.73
N VAL A 196 0.27 2.85 0.10
CA VAL A 196 0.28 3.48 -1.24
C VAL A 196 1.24 4.65 -1.28
N GLU A 197 1.15 5.60 -0.34
CA GLU A 197 2.04 6.76 -0.26
C GLU A 197 3.52 6.33 -0.21
N ILE A 198 3.88 5.41 0.69
CA ILE A 198 5.26 4.95 0.84
C ILE A 198 5.76 4.22 -0.41
N ILE A 199 4.91 3.42 -1.08
CA ILE A 199 5.25 2.75 -2.32
C ILE A 199 5.51 3.79 -3.42
N THR A 200 4.59 4.75 -3.60
CA THR A 200 4.71 5.80 -4.62
C THR A 200 6.02 6.56 -4.45
N ASP A 201 6.33 7.02 -3.24
CA ASP A 201 7.56 7.78 -2.97
C ASP A 201 8.81 6.94 -3.27
N LYS A 202 8.87 5.72 -2.71
CA LYS A 202 10.02 4.83 -2.88
C LYS A 202 10.23 4.39 -4.32
N TRP A 203 9.15 4.08 -5.01
CA TRP A 203 9.22 3.55 -6.37
C TRP A 203 9.58 4.63 -7.39
N THR A 204 9.03 5.84 -7.21
CA THR A 204 9.36 7.00 -8.04
C THR A 204 10.83 7.39 -7.89
N GLU A 205 11.38 7.39 -6.66
CA GLU A 205 12.81 7.61 -6.42
C GLU A 205 13.70 6.59 -7.14
N LEU A 206 13.22 5.37 -7.34
CA LEU A 206 13.92 4.30 -8.05
C LEU A 206 13.67 4.31 -9.56
N GLY A 207 13.05 5.36 -10.11
CA GLY A 207 12.77 5.51 -11.54
C GLY A 207 11.57 4.71 -12.06
N GLY A 208 10.80 4.13 -11.14
CA GLY A 208 9.58 3.39 -11.45
C GLY A 208 8.35 4.29 -11.57
N LYS A 209 7.29 3.76 -12.18
CA LYS A 209 5.98 4.40 -12.27
C LYS A 209 4.99 3.69 -11.35
N PHE A 210 4.20 4.46 -10.61
CA PHE A 210 3.08 3.94 -9.83
C PHE A 210 1.78 4.26 -10.54
N GLN A 211 0.90 3.28 -10.69
CA GLN A 211 -0.41 3.46 -11.31
C GLN A 211 -1.52 2.86 -10.44
N THR A 212 -2.70 3.46 -10.51
CA THR A 212 -3.91 2.84 -9.96
C THR A 212 -4.92 2.49 -11.05
N VAL A 213 -5.71 1.44 -10.82
CA VAL A 213 -6.81 1.01 -11.70
C VAL A 213 -8.13 1.03 -10.94
N ASN A 214 -9.25 1.10 -11.67
CA ASN A 214 -10.57 0.95 -11.08
C ASN A 214 -10.67 -0.35 -10.25
N PRO A 215 -11.14 -0.35 -8.99
CA PRO A 215 -11.26 -1.56 -8.16
C PRO A 215 -12.46 -2.46 -8.50
N LYS A 216 -13.39 -2.01 -9.35
CA LYS A 216 -14.66 -2.72 -9.54
C LYS A 216 -14.42 -4.15 -10.07
N TYR A 217 -15.02 -5.14 -9.40
CA TYR A 217 -14.98 -6.57 -9.73
C TYR A 217 -13.62 -7.30 -9.69
N THR A 218 -12.48 -6.64 -9.48
CA THR A 218 -11.15 -7.29 -9.42
C THR A 218 -11.12 -8.54 -8.53
N SER A 219 -11.75 -8.47 -7.36
CA SER A 219 -11.82 -9.55 -6.37
C SER A 219 -13.10 -10.39 -6.43
N ALA A 220 -14.07 -10.00 -7.27
CA ALA A 220 -15.41 -10.59 -7.35
C ALA A 220 -15.59 -11.57 -8.51
N VAL A 221 -14.72 -11.52 -9.52
CA VAL A 221 -14.75 -12.41 -10.69
C VAL A 221 -13.46 -13.22 -10.83
N ALA A 222 -13.58 -14.39 -11.43
CA ALA A 222 -12.49 -15.33 -11.62
C ALA A 222 -11.54 -14.83 -12.70
N PHE A 223 -10.24 -14.93 -12.45
CA PHE A 223 -9.22 -14.48 -13.38
C PHE A 223 -9.24 -15.26 -14.69
N ASP A 224 -9.79 -16.48 -14.70
CA ASP A 224 -9.91 -17.35 -15.87
C ASP A 224 -11.09 -16.98 -16.78
N GLY A 225 -11.89 -15.97 -16.41
CA GLY A 225 -13.07 -15.55 -17.20
C GLY A 225 -14.35 -16.33 -16.90
N SER A 226 -14.34 -17.32 -15.99
CA SER A 226 -15.52 -18.13 -15.68
C SER A 226 -16.65 -17.39 -14.94
N GLY A 227 -16.45 -16.12 -14.58
CA GLY A 227 -17.47 -15.25 -13.99
C GLY A 227 -17.32 -15.06 -12.48
N LYS A 228 -18.43 -14.79 -11.76
CA LYS A 228 -18.40 -14.46 -10.34
C LYS A 228 -17.85 -15.61 -9.48
N VAL A 229 -16.99 -15.29 -8.52
CA VAL A 229 -16.42 -16.27 -7.57
C VAL A 229 -17.28 -16.39 -6.31
N ARG A 230 -17.30 -17.59 -5.71
CA ARG A 230 -17.87 -17.82 -4.38
C ARG A 230 -16.76 -18.00 -3.36
N ARG A 231 -16.68 -17.10 -2.37
CA ARG A 231 -15.74 -17.25 -1.24
C ARG A 231 -16.15 -18.39 -0.33
N SER A 232 -15.18 -19.14 0.17
CA SER A 232 -15.44 -20.11 1.23
C SER A 232 -15.83 -19.40 2.52
N GLN A 233 -16.82 -19.96 3.23
CA GLN A 233 -17.29 -19.45 4.51
C GLN A 233 -16.33 -19.79 5.66
N THR A 234 -15.57 -20.89 5.53
CA THR A 234 -14.60 -21.35 6.53
C THR A 234 -13.22 -20.76 6.32
N ASN A 235 -12.79 -20.65 5.07
CA ASN A 235 -11.50 -20.06 4.69
C ASN A 235 -11.68 -18.96 3.64
N TYR A 236 -11.82 -17.72 4.10
CA TYR A 236 -12.11 -16.58 3.23
C TYR A 236 -11.02 -16.28 2.18
N SER A 237 -9.81 -16.83 2.37
CA SER A 237 -8.73 -16.74 1.38
C SER A 237 -8.98 -17.62 0.16
N LEU A 238 -9.86 -18.63 0.25
CA LEU A 238 -10.22 -19.50 -0.87
C LEU A 238 -11.49 -19.03 -1.57
N ALA A 239 -11.45 -19.10 -2.90
CA ALA A 239 -12.58 -18.87 -3.79
C ALA A 239 -12.79 -20.09 -4.69
N LYS A 240 -14.06 -20.46 -4.91
CA LYS A 240 -14.46 -21.41 -5.93
C LYS A 240 -14.98 -20.67 -7.16
N PHE A 241 -14.41 -21.00 -8.31
CA PHE A 241 -14.79 -20.46 -9.61
C PHE A 241 -15.97 -21.26 -10.17
N LYS A 242 -16.68 -20.71 -11.17
CA LYS A 242 -17.75 -21.46 -11.84
C LYS A 242 -17.22 -22.66 -12.62
N SER A 243 -15.97 -22.60 -13.07
CA SER A 243 -15.24 -23.71 -13.67
C SER A 243 -14.95 -24.88 -12.70
N GLY A 244 -15.32 -24.75 -11.41
CA GLY A 244 -15.02 -25.75 -10.38
C GLY A 244 -13.66 -25.55 -9.71
N LYS A 245 -12.76 -24.76 -10.33
CA LYS A 245 -11.44 -24.44 -9.80
C LYS A 245 -11.53 -23.78 -8.41
N GLN A 246 -10.69 -24.24 -7.49
CA GLN A 246 -10.46 -23.56 -6.21
C GLN A 246 -9.16 -22.79 -6.27
N TYR A 247 -9.18 -21.53 -5.81
CA TYR A 247 -8.01 -20.67 -5.92
C TYR A 247 -7.91 -19.65 -4.77
N HIS A 248 -6.69 -19.17 -4.53
CA HIS A 248 -6.47 -18.09 -3.57
C HIS A 248 -7.00 -16.78 -4.13
N ALA A 249 -7.87 -16.14 -3.36
CA ALA A 249 -8.73 -15.12 -3.90
C ALA A 249 -8.10 -13.72 -3.89
N ASP A 250 -7.11 -13.48 -3.02
CA ASP A 250 -6.24 -12.29 -3.11
C ASP A 250 -5.28 -12.40 -4.33
N LEU A 251 -4.84 -13.61 -4.71
CA LEU A 251 -4.07 -13.81 -5.94
C LEU A 251 -4.93 -13.54 -7.17
N ASN A 252 -6.15 -14.06 -7.17
CA ASN A 252 -7.14 -13.76 -8.20
C ASN A 252 -7.33 -12.25 -8.39
N ALA A 253 -7.46 -11.50 -7.30
CA ALA A 253 -7.55 -10.04 -7.35
C ALA A 253 -6.28 -9.41 -7.94
N SER A 254 -5.09 -9.80 -7.45
CA SER A 254 -3.82 -9.29 -7.97
C SER A 254 -3.66 -9.51 -9.48
N TYR A 255 -4.12 -10.66 -10.01
CA TYR A 255 -4.05 -10.95 -11.44
C TYR A 255 -4.98 -10.04 -12.24
N ASN A 256 -6.21 -9.84 -11.77
CA ASN A 256 -7.18 -8.98 -12.44
C ASN A 256 -6.78 -7.50 -12.41
N ILE A 257 -6.08 -7.05 -11.36
CA ILE A 257 -5.50 -5.70 -11.29
C ILE A 257 -4.47 -5.50 -12.41
N GLY A 258 -3.52 -6.43 -12.56
CA GLY A 258 -2.53 -6.39 -13.63
C GLY A 258 -3.16 -6.49 -15.02
N ALA A 259 -4.17 -7.36 -15.15
CA ALA A 259 -4.90 -7.52 -16.39
C ALA A 259 -5.58 -6.22 -16.85
N ARG A 260 -6.22 -5.52 -15.90
CA ARG A 260 -6.89 -4.26 -16.17
C ARG A 260 -5.93 -3.17 -16.60
N TYR A 261 -4.77 -3.09 -15.97
CA TYR A 261 -3.74 -2.13 -16.35
C TYR A 261 -3.33 -2.30 -17.82
N TRP A 262 -2.95 -3.52 -18.20
CA TRP A 262 -2.54 -3.81 -19.56
C TRP A 262 -3.66 -3.61 -20.56
N TYR A 263 -4.88 -4.03 -20.23
CA TYR A 263 -6.03 -3.80 -21.10
C TYR A 263 -6.21 -2.30 -21.37
N CYS A 264 -6.17 -1.47 -20.32
CA CYS A 264 -6.30 -0.01 -20.48
C CYS A 264 -5.19 0.56 -21.36
N LEU A 265 -3.94 0.11 -21.21
CA LEU A 265 -2.85 0.52 -22.10
C LEU A 265 -3.07 0.09 -23.54
N ILE A 266 -3.44 -1.17 -23.77
CA ILE A 266 -3.64 -1.75 -25.12
C ILE A 266 -4.74 -1.00 -25.87
N VAL A 267 -5.84 -0.66 -25.21
CA VAL A 267 -6.97 0.05 -25.82
C VAL A 267 -6.87 1.58 -25.71
N GLY A 268 -5.76 2.12 -25.20
CA GLY A 268 -5.51 3.55 -25.09
C GLY A 268 -6.33 4.31 -24.03
N ASP A 269 -6.87 3.65 -23.00
CA ASP A 269 -7.50 4.33 -21.85
C ASP A 269 -6.46 4.92 -20.89
N LYS A 270 -6.16 6.20 -21.06
CA LYS A 270 -5.22 6.97 -20.22
C LYS A 270 -5.67 7.11 -18.75
N ASN A 271 -6.97 6.95 -18.47
CA ASN A 271 -7.53 7.14 -17.13
C ASN A 271 -7.61 5.86 -16.29
N PHE A 272 -7.27 4.69 -16.88
CA PHE A 272 -7.34 3.38 -16.21
C PHE A 272 -8.71 3.10 -15.55
N SER A 273 -9.76 3.58 -16.22
CA SER A 273 -11.13 3.64 -15.73
C SER A 273 -11.96 2.42 -16.17
N ARG A 274 -11.52 1.74 -17.25
CA ARG A 274 -12.27 0.62 -17.83
C ARG A 274 -12.44 -0.52 -16.84
N VAL A 275 -13.68 -1.02 -16.80
CA VAL A 275 -14.07 -2.19 -16.00
C VAL A 275 -14.40 -3.38 -16.88
N TYR A 276 -14.92 -3.13 -18.08
CA TYR A 276 -15.46 -4.14 -18.97
C TYR A 276 -14.70 -4.16 -20.30
N ASP A 277 -14.64 -5.33 -20.93
CA ASP A 277 -14.20 -5.42 -22.32
C ASP A 277 -15.21 -4.73 -23.24
N SER A 278 -14.73 -4.21 -24.38
CA SER A 278 -15.50 -3.31 -25.25
C SER A 278 -16.41 -4.02 -26.25
N LYS A 279 -16.78 -5.30 -26.04
CA LYS A 279 -17.75 -5.97 -26.91
C LYS A 279 -19.18 -5.77 -26.37
N SER A 280 -19.96 -4.95 -27.06
CA SER A 280 -21.22 -5.43 -27.67
C SER A 280 -21.75 -4.44 -28.72
N SER A 281 -21.99 -4.92 -29.94
CA SER A 281 -22.99 -4.39 -30.88
C SER A 281 -24.35 -5.10 -30.71
N ASP A 282 -24.39 -6.23 -29.98
CA ASP A 282 -25.46 -7.23 -30.10
C ASP A 282 -26.20 -7.54 -28.76
N GLY A 283 -26.20 -6.63 -27.79
CA GLY A 283 -27.03 -6.77 -26.57
C GLY A 283 -26.54 -7.79 -25.51
N THR A 284 -25.32 -8.32 -25.60
CA THR A 284 -24.74 -9.19 -24.56
C THR A 284 -24.22 -8.43 -23.34
N LEU A 285 -24.20 -9.12 -22.18
CA LEU A 285 -23.73 -8.58 -20.89
C LEU A 285 -22.23 -8.22 -20.96
N ARG A 286 -21.88 -6.98 -20.60
CA ARG A 286 -20.50 -6.49 -20.50
C ARG A 286 -19.65 -7.38 -19.58
N THR A 287 -18.60 -8.00 -20.10
CA THR A 287 -17.73 -8.92 -19.33
C THR A 287 -16.64 -8.12 -18.61
N PRO A 288 -16.47 -8.27 -17.28
CA PRO A 288 -15.40 -7.59 -16.57
C PRO A 288 -14.01 -8.01 -17.09
N ILE A 289 -13.11 -7.04 -17.23
CA ILE A 289 -11.72 -7.28 -17.64
C ILE A 289 -11.02 -8.09 -16.54
N VAL A 290 -10.50 -9.24 -16.94
CA VAL A 290 -9.76 -10.21 -16.11
C VAL A 290 -8.52 -10.72 -16.85
N LEU A 291 -7.69 -11.54 -16.20
CA LEU A 291 -6.49 -12.11 -16.84
C LEU A 291 -6.81 -12.91 -18.11
N GLY A 292 -7.92 -13.65 -18.13
CA GLY A 292 -8.41 -14.35 -19.31
C GLY A 292 -8.72 -13.43 -20.49
N THR A 293 -9.16 -12.20 -20.23
CA THR A 293 -9.38 -11.19 -21.28
C THR A 293 -8.08 -10.86 -22.00
N LEU A 294 -6.96 -10.68 -21.27
CA LEU A 294 -5.66 -10.44 -21.89
C LEU A 294 -5.18 -11.62 -22.73
N ARG A 295 -5.35 -12.84 -22.21
CA ARG A 295 -4.92 -14.05 -22.93
C ARG A 295 -5.64 -14.20 -24.25
N ASN A 296 -6.94 -13.88 -24.29
CA ASN A 296 -7.71 -13.89 -25.52
C ASN A 296 -7.23 -12.80 -26.51
N LEU A 297 -6.87 -11.61 -26.01
CA LEU A 297 -6.31 -10.55 -26.85
C LEU A 297 -4.92 -10.89 -27.41
N ALA A 298 -4.11 -11.68 -26.71
CA ALA A 298 -2.78 -12.06 -27.17
C ALA A 298 -2.78 -13.14 -28.27
N VAL A 299 -3.88 -13.88 -28.39
CA VAL A 299 -4.08 -14.94 -29.41
C VAL A 299 -4.80 -14.40 -30.66
N SER A 300 -5.36 -13.17 -30.57
CA SER A 300 -6.06 -12.48 -31.66
C SER A 300 -5.08 -11.60 -32.45
#